data_AF-A0A0F9HZE0-F1
#
_entry.id   AF-A0A0F9HZE0-F1
#
_cell.length_a   1.000
_cell.length_b   1.000
_cell.length_c   1.000
_cell.angle_alpha   90.00
_cell.angle_beta   90.00
_cell.angle_gamma   90.00
#
_symmetry.space_group_name_H-M   'P 1'
#
loop_
_entity.id
_entity.type
_entity.pdbx_description
1 polymer ?
#
loop_
_entity_poly.entity_id
_entity_poly.type
_entity_poly.pdbx_seq_one_letter_code
_entity_poly.pdbx_strand_id
1 'polypeptide(L)'
;KFIPEQYLYSSTQDRLDILQGLMDTDGFANIKGVSSFSSMSKDLAEGVQFLTLSLGGRSCLNRRKDGAYSVSVSLPIEYSPFYCERKLKRYRRKKVIVIRKAIKSIEYVRDEEAKCISISSSTGLYVTDNFIITHNCRIVTEPDPHIEMRRLYTTASQFRAQVSTTFAFTAIQQPFHNSDIIQRAAVFELTATEGQNHDGDWQQNQLKKFGGRAAWIAHHLVVLQRFMALARDEWEDSEGFHASHRLAHYEQCLSLVARLFKFDEGWLSSALIQGTRDSMSEADWALEGLKEFAVEQIQNAGTKAVFFAADITMWAEGNEDFMDNQQLTNVRRLGRYMRSHKNIILTTAGIRDIGIRGNRRGYRAEEVEGSSEQQQ
;
A
#
# COMPACT_ATOMS: atom_id res chain seq x y z
N LYS A 1 40.08 2.62 -9.41
CA LYS A 1 39.28 3.08 -10.57
C LYS A 1 37.92 3.51 -10.04
N PHE A 2 37.40 4.66 -10.45
CA PHE A 2 36.12 5.19 -9.98
C PHE A 2 35.44 5.98 -11.11
N ILE A 3 34.17 6.35 -10.93
CA ILE A 3 33.45 7.27 -11.81
C ILE A 3 33.42 8.64 -11.12
N PRO A 4 33.98 9.70 -11.72
CA PRO A 4 33.96 11.04 -11.11
C PRO A 4 32.53 11.55 -10.87
N GLU A 5 32.35 12.29 -9.77
CA GLU A 5 31.04 12.76 -9.29
C GLU A 5 30.25 13.55 -10.36
N GLN A 6 30.95 14.40 -11.13
CA GLN A 6 30.36 15.17 -12.23
C GLN A 6 29.64 14.30 -13.28
N TYR A 7 29.99 13.02 -13.39
CA TYR A 7 29.36 12.04 -14.30
C TYR A 7 28.31 11.16 -13.61
N LEU A 8 28.24 11.16 -12.28
CA LEU A 8 27.17 10.50 -11.52
C LEU A 8 25.91 11.39 -11.48
N TYR A 9 26.10 12.71 -11.46
CA TYR A 9 25.02 13.72 -11.41
C TYR A 9 24.85 14.50 -12.74
N SER A 10 25.41 14.02 -13.85
CA SER A 10 25.21 14.56 -15.20
C SER A 10 23.81 14.25 -15.75
N SER A 11 23.55 14.61 -17.01
CA SER A 11 22.24 14.37 -17.64
C SER A 11 21.89 12.88 -17.68
N THR A 12 20.60 12.58 -17.79
CA THR A 12 20.13 11.19 -17.93
C THR A 12 20.74 10.47 -19.14
N GLN A 13 21.04 11.20 -20.23
CA GLN A 13 21.69 10.63 -21.40
C GLN A 13 23.17 10.33 -21.12
N ASP A 14 23.93 11.28 -20.57
CA ASP A 14 25.36 11.07 -20.26
C ASP A 14 25.55 9.86 -19.32
N ARG A 15 24.70 9.75 -18.29
CA ARG A 15 24.70 8.64 -17.33
C ARG A 15 24.39 7.30 -17.99
N LEU A 16 23.50 7.29 -18.98
CA LEU A 16 23.17 6.11 -19.77
C LEU A 16 24.34 5.72 -20.69
N ASP A 17 24.95 6.68 -21.38
CA ASP A 17 26.05 6.45 -22.33
C ASP A 17 27.31 5.93 -21.61
N ILE A 18 27.63 6.49 -20.44
CA ILE A 18 28.73 6.02 -19.58
C ILE A 18 28.44 4.59 -19.07
N LEU A 19 27.21 4.31 -18.64
CA LEU A 19 26.82 2.97 -18.23
C LEU A 19 26.92 1.98 -19.40
N GLN A 20 26.47 2.36 -20.61
CA GLN A 20 26.59 1.53 -21.81
C GLN A 20 28.04 1.25 -22.19
N GLY A 21 28.92 2.25 -22.15
CA GLY A 21 30.36 2.08 -22.41
C GLY A 21 31.03 1.10 -21.44
N LEU A 22 30.74 1.22 -20.13
CA LEU A 22 31.23 0.30 -19.10
C LEU A 22 30.65 -1.11 -19.24
N MET A 23 29.40 -1.23 -19.66
CA MET A 23 28.73 -2.51 -19.89
C MET A 23 29.15 -3.17 -21.20
N ASP A 24 29.57 -2.42 -22.21
CA ASP A 24 30.06 -2.94 -23.49
C ASP A 24 31.53 -3.35 -23.46
N THR A 25 32.34 -2.79 -22.57
CA THR A 25 33.64 -3.34 -22.19
C THR A 25 33.47 -4.52 -21.23
N ASP A 26 33.37 -4.26 -19.92
CA ASP A 26 33.49 -5.27 -18.85
C ASP A 26 32.15 -5.90 -18.42
N GLY A 27 31.03 -5.43 -18.98
CA GLY A 27 29.71 -6.02 -18.74
C GLY A 27 29.44 -7.34 -19.47
N PHE A 28 28.52 -8.13 -18.94
CA PHE A 28 28.09 -9.42 -19.46
C PHE A 28 26.56 -9.54 -19.47
N ALA A 29 26.00 -10.25 -20.44
CA ALA A 29 24.59 -10.62 -20.51
C ALA A 29 24.45 -12.14 -20.57
N ASN A 30 23.76 -12.74 -19.59
CA ASN A 30 23.55 -14.19 -19.56
C ASN A 30 22.31 -14.63 -20.35
N ILE A 31 22.20 -15.93 -20.63
CA ILE A 31 21.09 -16.54 -21.41
C ILE A 31 19.72 -16.30 -20.76
N LYS A 32 19.68 -16.13 -19.43
CA LYS A 32 18.46 -15.80 -18.65
C LYS A 32 18.09 -14.31 -18.73
N GLY A 33 18.80 -13.50 -19.52
CA GLY A 33 18.53 -12.08 -19.72
C GLY A 33 18.95 -11.19 -18.54
N VAL A 34 19.83 -11.66 -17.66
CA VAL A 34 20.41 -10.86 -16.58
C VAL A 34 21.71 -10.24 -17.05
N SER A 35 21.81 -8.92 -16.95
CA SER A 35 23.04 -8.17 -17.20
C SER A 35 23.83 -7.98 -15.89
N SER A 36 25.16 -8.03 -15.97
CA SER A 36 26.05 -7.81 -14.84
C SER A 36 27.38 -7.21 -15.25
N PHE A 37 27.92 -6.33 -14.42
CA PHE A 37 29.27 -5.77 -14.52
C PHE A 37 30.17 -6.40 -13.45
N SER A 38 31.48 -6.56 -13.72
CA SER A 38 32.43 -7.12 -12.75
C SER A 38 33.71 -6.30 -12.70
N SER A 39 34.21 -5.97 -11.50
CA SER A 39 35.46 -5.23 -11.35
C SER A 39 36.19 -5.56 -10.04
N MET A 40 37.52 -5.46 -10.04
CA MET A 40 38.32 -5.50 -8.81
C MET A 40 38.23 -4.21 -7.99
N SER A 41 37.81 -3.10 -8.61
CA SER A 41 37.73 -1.79 -7.95
C SER A 41 36.34 -1.59 -7.32
N LYS A 42 36.28 -1.45 -6.00
CA LYS A 42 35.04 -1.25 -5.25
C LYS A 42 34.30 -0.01 -5.75
N ASP A 43 34.98 1.12 -5.80
CA ASP A 43 34.43 2.44 -6.18
C ASP A 43 33.86 2.47 -7.61
N LEU A 44 34.43 1.68 -8.54
CA LEU A 44 33.88 1.54 -9.90
C LEU A 44 32.60 0.70 -9.89
N ALA A 45 32.55 -0.36 -9.08
CA ALA A 45 31.36 -1.18 -8.91
C ALA A 45 30.22 -0.37 -8.23
N GLU A 46 30.54 0.43 -7.22
CA GLU A 46 29.59 1.35 -6.57
C GLU A 46 29.13 2.46 -7.53
N GLY A 47 30.02 3.00 -8.37
CA GLY A 47 29.65 3.93 -9.46
C GLY A 47 28.68 3.31 -10.47
N VAL A 48 28.92 2.07 -10.94
CA VAL A 48 28.01 1.36 -11.85
C VAL A 48 26.65 1.05 -11.18
N GLN A 49 26.66 0.71 -9.88
CA GLN A 49 25.45 0.54 -9.09
C GLN A 49 24.67 1.87 -9.01
N PHE A 50 25.35 2.98 -8.71
CA PHE A 50 24.76 4.31 -8.65
C PHE A 50 24.10 4.68 -9.97
N LEU A 51 24.82 4.60 -11.09
CA LEU A 51 24.27 4.91 -12.42
C LEU A 51 23.01 4.09 -12.70
N THR A 52 23.05 2.78 -12.44
CA THR A 52 21.91 1.86 -12.63
C THR A 52 20.68 2.28 -11.80
N LEU A 53 20.86 2.60 -10.51
CA LEU A 53 19.76 3.03 -9.63
C LEU A 53 19.23 4.41 -10.04
N SER A 54 20.13 5.33 -10.43
CA SER A 54 19.81 6.71 -10.82
C SER A 54 18.99 6.83 -12.12
N LEU A 55 19.05 5.79 -12.97
CA LEU A 55 18.24 5.62 -14.19
C LEU A 55 16.91 4.88 -13.94
N GLY A 56 16.47 4.76 -12.67
CA GLY A 56 15.28 4.01 -12.26
C GLY A 56 15.43 2.48 -12.34
N GLY A 57 16.66 1.98 -12.49
CA GLY A 57 16.96 0.56 -12.56
C GLY A 57 17.02 -0.12 -11.19
N ARG A 58 17.13 -1.44 -11.22
CA ARG A 58 17.36 -2.29 -10.04
C ARG A 58 18.76 -2.88 -10.11
N SER A 59 19.57 -2.58 -9.09
CA SER A 59 20.93 -3.11 -8.95
C SER A 59 21.13 -3.81 -7.61
N CYS A 60 22.06 -4.77 -7.60
CA CYS A 60 22.58 -5.43 -6.40
C CYS A 60 24.08 -5.63 -6.61
N LEU A 61 24.89 -5.16 -5.66
CA LEU A 61 26.35 -5.32 -5.62
C LEU A 61 26.70 -6.45 -4.65
N ASN A 62 27.54 -7.38 -5.09
CA ASN A 62 28.02 -8.52 -4.29
C ASN A 62 29.54 -8.65 -4.42
N ARG A 63 30.24 -8.97 -3.32
CA ARG A 63 31.64 -9.38 -3.37
C ARG A 63 31.73 -10.89 -3.62
N ARG A 64 32.53 -11.28 -4.61
CA ARG A 64 32.78 -12.68 -5.01
C ARG A 64 33.93 -13.29 -4.20
N LYS A 65 34.03 -14.62 -4.22
CA LYS A 65 35.09 -15.39 -3.53
C LYS A 65 36.50 -15.08 -4.06
N ASP A 66 36.61 -14.70 -5.33
CA ASP A 66 37.85 -14.26 -6.00
C ASP A 66 38.23 -12.80 -5.68
N GLY A 67 37.50 -12.15 -4.77
CA GLY A 67 37.75 -10.77 -4.35
C GLY A 67 37.12 -9.70 -5.26
N ALA A 68 36.63 -10.06 -6.44
CA ALA A 68 35.98 -9.13 -7.36
C ALA A 68 34.59 -8.70 -6.87
N TYR A 69 34.16 -7.51 -7.29
CA TYR A 69 32.80 -7.01 -7.10
C TYR A 69 31.97 -7.29 -8.35
N SER A 70 30.78 -7.85 -8.17
CA SER A 70 29.80 -8.12 -9.22
C SER A 70 28.55 -7.29 -8.98
N VAL A 71 28.16 -6.51 -9.99
CA VAL A 71 27.03 -5.58 -9.95
C VAL A 71 25.99 -6.06 -10.95
N SER A 72 24.79 -6.40 -10.49
CA SER A 72 23.67 -6.69 -11.41
C SER A 72 23.08 -5.39 -11.97
N VAL A 73 22.75 -5.40 -13.27
CA VAL A 73 22.20 -4.25 -13.98
C VAL A 73 20.87 -4.65 -14.61
N SER A 74 19.80 -3.91 -14.29
CA SER A 74 18.45 -4.14 -14.80
C SER A 74 17.79 -2.78 -14.95
N LEU A 75 17.62 -2.31 -16.18
CA LEU A 75 17.08 -0.97 -16.48
C LEU A 75 15.61 -1.03 -16.95
N PRO A 76 14.84 0.06 -16.76
CA PRO A 76 13.50 0.23 -17.34
C PRO A 76 13.45 -0.05 -18.85
N ILE A 77 12.25 -0.28 -19.40
CA ILE A 77 12.11 -0.74 -20.80
C ILE A 77 12.60 0.30 -21.82
N GLU A 78 12.57 1.57 -21.42
CA GLU A 78 13.03 2.76 -22.13
C GLU A 78 14.56 2.76 -22.32
N TYR A 79 15.31 2.08 -21.45
CA TYR A 79 16.77 2.15 -21.41
C TYR A 79 17.43 0.80 -21.71
N SER A 80 18.46 0.83 -22.55
CA SER A 80 19.33 -0.32 -22.81
C SER A 80 20.61 -0.23 -21.98
N PRO A 81 21.05 -1.31 -21.31
CA PRO A 81 22.35 -1.35 -20.65
C PRO A 81 23.53 -1.60 -21.62
N PHE A 82 23.28 -1.77 -22.92
CA PHE A 82 24.32 -2.00 -23.93
C PHE A 82 24.04 -1.20 -25.21
N TYR A 83 25.09 -0.76 -25.89
CA TYR A 83 25.05 -0.24 -27.26
C TYR A 83 25.46 -1.34 -28.27
N CYS A 84 26.37 -2.24 -27.89
CA CYS A 84 26.88 -3.32 -28.74
C CYS A 84 25.80 -4.35 -29.12
N GLU A 85 25.51 -4.47 -30.41
CA GLU A 85 24.53 -5.43 -30.96
C GLU A 85 24.68 -6.86 -30.43
N ARG A 86 25.92 -7.33 -30.28
CA ARG A 86 26.23 -8.70 -29.81
C ARG A 86 25.74 -8.94 -28.38
N LYS A 87 25.78 -7.91 -27.53
CA LYS A 87 25.27 -7.96 -26.14
C LYS A 87 23.75 -7.70 -26.11
N LEU A 88 23.27 -6.74 -26.91
CA LEU A 88 21.84 -6.49 -27.14
C LEU A 88 21.06 -7.74 -27.56
N LYS A 89 21.55 -8.52 -28.53
CA LYS A 89 20.92 -9.77 -29.01
C LYS A 89 20.74 -10.84 -27.91
N ARG A 90 21.46 -10.74 -26.79
CA ARG A 90 21.34 -11.63 -25.62
C ARG A 90 20.53 -11.00 -24.46
N TYR A 91 20.34 -9.69 -24.46
CA TYR A 91 19.60 -8.98 -23.42
C TYR A 91 18.09 -9.14 -23.61
N ARG A 92 17.39 -9.62 -22.58
CA ARG A 92 15.92 -9.68 -22.57
C ARG A 92 15.38 -8.48 -21.79
N ARG A 93 14.80 -7.50 -22.51
CA ARG A 93 14.09 -6.36 -21.92
C ARG A 93 12.97 -6.86 -20.99
N LYS A 94 12.88 -6.29 -19.79
CA LYS A 94 11.79 -6.58 -18.84
C LYS A 94 10.71 -5.53 -19.00
N LYS A 95 9.46 -5.96 -19.20
CA LYS A 95 8.30 -5.04 -19.31
C LYS A 95 7.99 -4.28 -18.02
N VAL A 96 8.34 -4.85 -16.87
CA VAL A 96 8.13 -4.23 -15.55
C VAL A 96 9.35 -4.53 -14.68
N ILE A 97 9.89 -3.51 -14.03
CA ILE A 97 10.83 -3.67 -12.91
C ILE A 97 10.10 -3.30 -11.64
N VAL A 98 9.85 -4.29 -10.78
CA VAL A 98 9.33 -4.05 -9.43
C VAL A 98 10.54 -3.88 -8.51
N ILE A 99 10.76 -2.66 -8.02
CA ILE A 99 11.76 -2.38 -7.00
C ILE A 99 11.14 -2.69 -5.63
N ARG A 100 11.58 -3.77 -5.00
CA ARG A 100 11.25 -4.09 -3.60
C ARG A 100 12.53 -4.02 -2.78
N LYS A 101 12.49 -3.28 -1.68
CA LYS A 101 13.51 -3.34 -0.62
C LYS A 101 12.95 -4.18 0.53
N ALA A 102 13.83 -4.91 1.21
CA ALA A 102 13.48 -5.72 2.38
C ALA A 102 14.50 -5.43 3.48
N ILE A 103 14.06 -5.42 4.74
CA ILE A 103 14.92 -5.26 5.90
C ILE A 103 15.65 -6.60 6.12
N LYS A 104 16.98 -6.56 6.25
CA LYS A 104 17.81 -7.75 6.48
C LYS A 104 18.09 -8.00 7.96
N SER A 105 18.43 -6.94 8.68
CA SER A 105 18.60 -6.89 10.13
C SER A 105 18.26 -5.48 10.62
N ILE A 106 17.99 -5.37 11.93
CA ILE A 106 17.90 -4.10 12.66
C ILE A 106 18.78 -4.31 13.89
N GLU A 107 19.76 -3.43 14.07
CA GLU A 107 20.79 -3.54 15.11
C GLU A 107 20.84 -2.22 15.87
N TYR A 108 20.79 -2.28 17.21
CA TYR A 108 20.97 -1.10 18.05
C TYR A 108 22.44 -0.68 18.02
N VAL A 109 22.69 0.60 17.76
CA VAL A 109 24.06 1.15 17.68
C VAL A 109 24.40 1.94 18.94
N ARG A 110 23.61 2.97 19.26
CA ARG A 110 23.69 3.85 20.44
C ARG A 110 22.55 4.86 20.42
N ASP A 111 22.36 5.58 21.52
CA ASP A 111 21.50 6.76 21.59
C ASP A 111 22.29 8.01 21.14
N GLU A 112 21.74 8.81 20.23
CA GLU A 112 22.32 10.07 19.74
C GLU A 112 21.23 11.08 19.33
N GLU A 113 21.61 12.36 19.28
CA GLU A 113 20.75 13.42 18.75
C GLU A 113 20.48 13.22 17.25
N ALA A 114 19.20 13.09 16.89
CA ALA A 114 18.76 12.90 15.51
C ALA A 114 18.47 14.23 14.81
N LYS A 115 18.82 14.32 13.51
CA LYS A 115 18.56 15.49 12.67
C LYS A 115 17.56 15.17 11.56
N CYS A 116 16.31 15.56 11.75
CA CYS A 116 15.31 15.54 10.69
C CYS A 116 15.41 16.77 9.80
N ILE A 117 15.03 16.62 8.53
CA ILE A 117 14.78 17.75 7.63
C ILE A 117 13.27 17.87 7.40
N SER A 118 12.84 18.90 6.66
CA SER A 118 11.49 18.96 6.13
C SER A 118 11.56 19.47 4.70
N ILE A 119 10.65 18.99 3.85
CA ILE A 119 10.65 19.26 2.41
C ILE A 119 9.26 19.72 1.99
N SER A 120 9.20 20.61 0.99
CA SER A 120 7.95 21.15 0.47
C SER A 120 7.16 20.21 -0.45
N SER A 121 7.57 18.93 -0.54
CA SER A 121 6.82 17.92 -1.31
C SER A 121 5.53 17.58 -0.58
N SER A 122 4.41 17.53 -1.31
CA SER A 122 3.11 17.09 -0.79
C SER A 122 3.12 15.65 -0.24
N THR A 123 4.11 14.84 -0.61
CA THR A 123 4.28 13.47 -0.10
C THR A 123 5.14 13.36 1.17
N GLY A 124 5.89 14.42 1.55
CA GLY A 124 6.87 14.34 2.64
C GLY A 124 8.06 13.39 2.42
N LEU A 125 8.09 12.68 1.28
CA LEU A 125 9.09 11.68 0.91
C LEU A 125 10.29 12.29 0.21
N TYR A 126 11.50 11.94 0.66
CA TYR A 126 12.76 12.30 0.00
C TYR A 126 13.63 11.06 -0.24
N VAL A 127 14.57 11.22 -1.15
CA VAL A 127 15.53 10.18 -1.51
C VAL A 127 16.82 10.39 -0.69
N THR A 128 17.22 9.37 0.05
CA THR A 128 18.50 9.26 0.75
C THR A 128 19.45 8.31 0.01
N ASP A 129 20.59 8.03 0.63
CA ASP A 129 21.64 7.13 0.12
C ASP A 129 21.09 5.84 -0.48
N ASN A 130 21.75 5.36 -1.55
CA ASN A 130 21.36 4.16 -2.29
C ASN A 130 19.91 4.21 -2.84
N PHE A 131 19.43 5.42 -3.14
CA PHE A 131 18.08 5.68 -3.64
C PHE A 131 17.03 5.03 -2.73
N ILE A 132 17.19 5.17 -1.42
CA ILE A 132 16.20 4.77 -0.42
C ILE A 132 15.20 5.93 -0.30
N ILE A 133 13.91 5.63 -0.40
CA ILE A 133 12.87 6.62 -0.15
C ILE A 133 12.57 6.56 1.34
N THR A 134 12.61 7.71 2.02
CA THR A 134 12.23 7.83 3.43
C THR A 134 11.28 9.01 3.63
N HIS A 135 10.50 8.96 4.71
CA HIS A 135 9.57 10.00 5.11
C HIS A 135 10.14 10.84 6.27
N ASN A 136 9.92 12.16 6.26
CA ASN A 136 10.23 12.98 7.44
C ASN A 136 9.11 12.88 8.48
N CYS A 137 9.28 11.97 9.43
CA CYS A 137 8.36 11.79 10.53
C CYS A 137 8.61 12.84 11.62
N ARG A 138 7.72 13.85 11.75
CA ARG A 138 7.74 14.79 12.88
C ARG A 138 6.48 14.63 13.73
N ILE A 139 6.60 13.92 14.86
CA ILE A 139 5.70 14.14 16.00
C ILE A 139 6.23 15.39 16.69
N VAL A 140 5.38 16.40 16.88
CA VAL A 140 5.75 17.65 17.55
C VAL A 140 5.03 17.73 18.89
N THR A 141 5.79 17.53 19.97
CA THR A 141 5.36 17.73 21.35
C THR A 141 5.95 18.99 21.98
N GLU A 142 6.69 19.79 21.19
CA GLU A 142 7.33 21.03 21.62
C GLU A 142 6.31 22.15 21.91
N PRO A 143 6.52 23.00 22.93
CA PRO A 143 5.54 24.04 23.32
C PRO A 143 5.29 25.16 22.28
N ASP A 144 6.25 25.45 21.39
CA ASP A 144 6.14 26.47 20.35
C ASP A 144 6.48 25.90 18.95
N PRO A 145 5.53 25.19 18.31
CA PRO A 145 5.77 24.48 17.06
C PRO A 145 5.90 25.46 15.90
N HIS A 146 7.06 25.46 15.24
CA HIS A 146 7.33 26.28 14.05
C HIS A 146 8.02 25.45 12.95
N ILE A 147 7.88 25.91 11.71
CA ILE A 147 8.58 25.39 10.53
C ILE A 147 9.49 26.49 9.98
N GLU A 148 10.77 26.16 9.81
CA GLU A 148 11.72 27.02 9.12
C GLU A 148 11.83 26.59 7.66
N MET A 149 11.52 27.51 6.74
CA MET A 149 11.71 27.30 5.30
C MET A 149 12.75 28.26 4.74
N ARG A 150 13.68 27.74 3.94
CA ARG A 150 14.53 28.55 3.06
C ARG A 150 13.78 28.81 1.76
N ARG A 151 13.75 30.08 1.32
CA ARG A 151 13.35 30.39 -0.06
C ARG A 151 14.43 29.88 -1.02
N LEU A 152 14.01 29.21 -2.09
CA LEU A 152 14.91 28.82 -3.17
C LEU A 152 15.66 30.05 -3.72
N TYR A 153 16.95 29.89 -4.00
CA TYR A 153 17.86 30.88 -4.59
C TYR A 153 18.24 32.12 -3.73
N THR A 154 17.99 32.13 -2.42
CA THR A 154 18.53 33.19 -1.52
C THR A 154 19.15 32.64 -0.24
N THR A 155 20.33 33.13 0.13
CA THR A 155 21.11 32.64 1.30
C THR A 155 20.80 33.33 2.63
N ALA A 156 20.10 34.47 2.63
CA ALA A 156 20.07 35.38 3.78
C ALA A 156 18.75 35.43 4.59
N SER A 157 17.62 34.90 4.08
CA SER A 157 16.32 35.01 4.75
C SER A 157 15.65 33.66 5.01
N GLN A 158 15.62 33.26 6.29
CA GLN A 158 14.75 32.20 6.79
C GLN A 158 13.33 32.73 6.96
N PHE A 159 12.34 32.03 6.40
CA PHE A 159 10.93 32.27 6.71
C PHE A 159 10.50 31.32 7.81
N ARG A 160 10.11 31.88 8.97
CA ARG A 160 9.65 31.12 10.14
C ARG A 160 8.13 31.19 10.17
N ALA A 161 7.48 30.08 9.81
CA ALA A 161 6.03 29.95 9.87
C ALA A 161 5.63 29.31 11.21
N GLN A 162 4.76 29.98 11.97
CA GLN A 162 4.15 29.37 13.15
C GLN A 162 3.23 28.23 12.72
N VAL A 163 3.36 27.05 13.34
CA VAL A 163 2.46 25.93 13.10
C VAL A 163 1.23 26.12 13.96
N SER A 164 0.31 26.95 13.48
CA SER A 164 -0.93 27.21 14.20
C SER A 164 -1.81 25.97 14.30
N THR A 165 -1.73 25.02 13.35
CA THR A 165 -2.64 23.86 13.25
C THR A 165 -1.93 22.58 12.81
N THR A 166 -2.22 21.48 13.53
CA THR A 166 -1.93 20.10 13.14
C THR A 166 -3.23 19.42 12.72
N PHE A 167 -3.23 18.69 11.60
CA PHE A 167 -4.45 18.08 11.04
C PHE A 167 -4.66 16.61 11.42
N ALA A 168 -5.95 16.27 11.52
CA ALA A 168 -6.61 15.00 11.79
C ALA A 168 -8.07 15.13 11.26
N PHE A 169 -8.79 14.05 10.91
CA PHE A 169 -10.13 14.07 10.26
C PHE A 169 -10.96 12.76 10.62
N THR A 170 -11.98 12.22 9.90
CA THR A 170 -12.60 10.83 10.15
C THR A 170 -13.27 10.13 8.91
N ALA A 171 -12.89 8.95 8.31
CA ALA A 171 -13.30 8.56 6.88
C ALA A 171 -13.99 7.23 6.43
N ILE A 172 -14.38 7.18 5.13
CA ILE A 172 -15.17 6.11 4.44
C ILE A 172 -14.37 4.88 3.96
N GLN A 173 -13.23 5.03 3.25
CA GLN A 173 -12.40 3.87 2.86
C GLN A 173 -10.91 4.23 2.77
N GLN A 174 -10.04 3.30 3.17
CA GLN A 174 -8.63 3.53 3.49
C GLN A 174 -7.78 3.95 2.25
N PRO A 175 -7.26 5.21 2.19
CA PRO A 175 -6.53 5.71 1.02
C PRO A 175 -5.04 5.33 0.98
N PHE A 176 -4.49 4.75 2.07
CA PHE A 176 -3.13 4.21 2.10
C PHE A 176 -3.15 2.68 2.07
N HIS A 177 -2.53 2.08 1.04
CA HIS A 177 -2.52 0.62 0.84
C HIS A 177 -1.42 -0.12 1.63
N ASN A 178 -0.58 0.58 2.38
CA ASN A 178 0.31 0.07 3.44
C ASN A 178 0.58 1.21 4.44
N SER A 179 0.95 0.88 5.68
CA SER A 179 0.92 1.83 6.80
C SER A 179 2.20 2.66 6.99
N ASP A 180 2.01 3.98 7.01
CA ASP A 180 3.04 5.03 7.08
C ASP A 180 2.72 6.01 8.23
N ILE A 181 3.65 6.90 8.60
CA ILE A 181 3.41 7.95 9.61
C ILE A 181 2.26 8.89 9.22
N ILE A 182 2.09 9.20 7.93
CA ILE A 182 0.99 10.05 7.46
C ILE A 182 -0.36 9.41 7.77
N GLN A 183 -0.48 8.07 7.67
CA GLN A 183 -1.70 7.35 8.09
C GLN A 183 -1.99 7.51 9.59
N ARG A 184 -0.96 7.55 10.44
CA ARG A 184 -1.14 7.59 11.91
C ARG A 184 -1.39 9.00 12.44
N ALA A 185 -1.00 10.02 11.69
CA ALA A 185 -1.37 11.41 11.94
C ALA A 185 -2.74 11.79 11.32
N ALA A 186 -3.13 11.15 10.22
CA ALA A 186 -4.38 11.42 9.51
C ALA A 186 -5.57 10.65 10.10
N VAL A 187 -6.50 11.34 10.76
CA VAL A 187 -7.67 10.66 11.35
C VAL A 187 -8.80 10.38 10.29
N PHE A 188 -8.79 10.95 9.05
CA PHE A 188 -9.75 10.63 7.94
C PHE A 188 -9.84 11.57 6.67
N GLU A 189 -10.97 11.97 6.01
CA GLU A 189 -12.40 12.28 6.41
C GLU A 189 -13.60 11.60 5.63
N LEU A 190 -14.86 11.64 6.15
CA LEU A 190 -16.03 10.75 5.83
C LEU A 190 -16.86 11.33 4.67
N THR A 191 -16.24 11.51 3.51
CA THR A 191 -16.92 12.07 2.34
C THR A 191 -17.83 11.05 1.63
N ALA A 192 -19.13 11.25 1.80
CA ALA A 192 -20.25 10.81 0.96
C ALA A 192 -20.51 9.29 0.84
N THR A 193 -21.38 8.78 1.73
CA THR A 193 -22.47 7.91 1.28
C THR A 193 -23.60 8.83 0.81
N GLU A 194 -24.04 8.72 -0.44
CA GLU A 194 -25.16 9.51 -0.95
C GLU A 194 -26.44 9.16 -0.16
N GLY A 195 -27.15 10.16 0.37
CA GLY A 195 -28.48 9.99 0.97
C GLY A 195 -28.68 10.41 2.43
N GLN A 196 -27.66 10.89 3.16
CA GLN A 196 -27.86 11.38 4.54
C GLN A 196 -27.51 12.86 4.71
N ASN A 197 -28.46 13.63 5.27
CA ASN A 197 -28.31 15.04 5.63
C ASN A 197 -27.27 15.18 6.76
N HIS A 198 -26.03 15.50 6.42
CA HIS A 198 -24.99 15.83 7.39
C HIS A 198 -24.51 17.29 7.26
N ASP A 199 -24.37 17.94 8.41
CA ASP A 199 -23.95 19.34 8.57
C ASP A 199 -22.50 19.54 8.09
N GLY A 200 -22.32 20.28 6.99
CA GLY A 200 -20.99 20.61 6.44
C GLY A 200 -20.13 21.48 7.36
N ASP A 201 -20.74 22.19 8.31
CA ASP A 201 -20.03 22.99 9.31
C ASP A 201 -19.83 22.23 10.64
N TRP A 202 -20.11 20.91 10.69
CA TRP A 202 -20.05 20.09 11.91
C TRP A 202 -18.76 20.30 12.71
N GLN A 203 -17.59 20.30 12.06
CA GLN A 203 -16.30 20.51 12.74
C GLN A 203 -16.25 21.88 13.44
N GLN A 204 -16.70 22.93 12.76
CA GLN A 204 -16.74 24.29 13.29
C GLN A 204 -17.78 24.42 14.41
N ASN A 205 -18.90 23.69 14.29
CA ASN A 205 -19.97 23.66 15.28
C ASN A 205 -19.56 22.89 16.55
N GLN A 206 -18.84 21.76 16.43
CA GLN A 206 -18.22 21.09 17.60
C GLN A 206 -17.17 21.99 18.26
N LEU A 207 -16.29 22.62 17.48
CA LEU A 207 -15.27 23.53 18.02
C LEU A 207 -15.93 24.72 18.76
N LYS A 208 -16.97 25.34 18.20
CA LYS A 208 -17.75 26.39 18.89
C LYS A 208 -18.41 25.87 20.18
N LYS A 209 -19.05 24.70 20.11
CA LYS A 209 -19.77 24.07 21.25
C LYS A 209 -18.87 23.79 22.45
N PHE A 210 -17.60 23.46 22.21
CA PHE A 210 -16.63 23.10 23.26
C PHE A 210 -15.57 24.20 23.52
N GLY A 211 -15.92 25.48 23.36
CA GLY A 211 -15.06 26.59 23.80
C GLY A 211 -13.87 26.90 22.87
N GLY A 212 -13.96 26.50 21.61
CA GLY A 212 -12.91 26.66 20.62
C GLY A 212 -11.84 25.56 20.70
N ARG A 213 -10.85 25.67 19.81
CA ARG A 213 -9.86 24.59 19.60
C ARG A 213 -8.98 24.29 20.81
N ALA A 214 -8.63 25.28 21.62
CA ALA A 214 -7.82 25.05 22.82
C ALA A 214 -8.56 24.16 23.85
N ALA A 215 -9.82 24.46 24.12
CA ALA A 215 -10.65 23.69 25.04
C ALA A 215 -11.03 22.31 24.47
N TRP A 216 -11.25 22.20 23.15
CA TRP A 216 -11.42 20.91 22.47
C TRP A 216 -10.16 20.01 22.59
N ILE A 217 -8.96 20.57 22.40
CA ILE A 217 -7.69 19.83 22.60
C ILE A 217 -7.52 19.43 24.07
N ALA A 218 -7.76 20.36 25.01
CA ALA A 218 -7.68 20.07 26.44
C ALA A 218 -8.63 18.93 26.86
N HIS A 219 -9.85 18.91 26.33
CA HIS A 219 -10.81 17.82 26.52
C HIS A 219 -10.24 16.48 26.03
N HIS A 220 -9.67 16.42 24.83
CA HIS A 220 -9.07 15.19 24.29
C HIS A 220 -7.87 14.72 25.11
N LEU A 221 -7.01 15.62 25.59
CA LEU A 221 -5.88 15.27 26.45
C LEU A 221 -6.35 14.71 27.81
N VAL A 222 -7.38 15.29 28.41
CA VAL A 222 -7.99 14.78 29.66
C VAL A 222 -8.65 13.42 29.45
N VAL A 223 -9.35 13.23 28.32
CA VAL A 223 -9.93 11.93 27.94
C VAL A 223 -8.85 10.87 27.79
N LEU A 224 -7.77 11.16 27.04
CA LEU A 224 -6.63 10.25 26.88
C LEU A 224 -5.93 9.94 28.21
N GLN A 225 -5.70 10.95 29.06
CA GLN A 225 -5.08 10.76 30.36
C GLN A 225 -5.91 9.85 31.27
N ARG A 226 -7.24 10.05 31.30
CA ARG A 226 -8.15 9.23 32.11
C ARG A 226 -8.33 7.83 31.54
N PHE A 227 -8.41 7.69 30.22
CA PHE A 227 -8.40 6.40 29.53
C PHE A 227 -7.14 5.60 29.88
N MET A 228 -5.95 6.21 29.79
CA MET A 228 -4.68 5.56 30.14
C MET A 228 -4.54 5.24 31.64
N ALA A 229 -5.27 5.93 32.51
CA ALA A 229 -5.37 5.57 33.92
C ALA A 229 -6.25 4.33 34.12
N LEU A 230 -7.47 4.32 33.55
CA LEU A 230 -8.35 3.16 33.59
C LEU A 230 -7.71 1.92 32.93
N ALA A 231 -7.04 2.10 31.79
CA ALA A 231 -6.31 1.05 31.07
C ALA A 231 -5.00 0.59 31.76
N ARG A 232 -4.65 1.13 32.93
CA ARG A 232 -3.60 0.58 33.80
C ARG A 232 -4.19 -0.27 34.93
N ASP A 233 -5.38 0.09 35.38
CA ASP A 233 -5.99 -0.47 36.60
C ASP A 233 -7.04 -1.57 36.28
N GLU A 234 -7.72 -1.47 35.14
CA GLU A 234 -8.82 -2.35 34.69
C GLU A 234 -8.50 -3.15 33.41
N TRP A 235 -7.25 -3.14 32.94
CA TRP A 235 -6.87 -3.83 31.71
C TRP A 235 -6.62 -5.32 31.96
N GLU A 236 -7.59 -6.14 31.60
CA GLU A 236 -7.45 -7.59 31.53
C GLU A 236 -6.36 -7.98 30.51
N ASP A 237 -5.31 -8.64 31.00
CA ASP A 237 -4.30 -9.26 30.16
C ASP A 237 -4.84 -10.50 29.42
N SER A 238 -4.15 -10.88 28.34
CA SER A 238 -4.58 -11.86 27.34
C SER A 238 -4.84 -13.30 27.84
N GLU A 239 -4.57 -13.60 29.12
CA GLU A 239 -4.87 -14.90 29.72
C GLU A 239 -6.33 -15.05 30.19
N GLY A 240 -7.06 -13.93 30.40
CA GLY A 240 -8.47 -13.94 30.80
C GLY A 240 -9.46 -13.56 29.70
N PHE A 241 -9.09 -12.65 28.79
CA PHE A 241 -10.02 -12.07 27.81
C PHE A 241 -10.13 -12.91 26.52
N HIS A 242 -11.20 -13.68 26.38
CA HIS A 242 -11.52 -14.43 25.15
C HIS A 242 -12.18 -13.54 24.10
N ALA A 243 -11.36 -12.86 23.30
CA ALA A 243 -11.80 -12.01 22.20
C ALA A 243 -12.68 -12.75 21.18
N SER A 244 -13.90 -12.24 20.98
CA SER A 244 -14.82 -12.71 19.91
C SER A 244 -14.45 -12.17 18.52
N HIS A 245 -13.43 -11.29 18.44
CA HIS A 245 -13.07 -10.51 17.26
C HIS A 245 -11.59 -10.56 16.93
N ARG A 246 -11.29 -10.32 15.65
CA ARG A 246 -9.92 -10.21 15.12
C ARG A 246 -9.09 -9.10 15.78
N LEU A 247 -9.75 -8.08 16.32
CA LEU A 247 -9.13 -6.97 17.04
C LEU A 247 -9.41 -7.08 18.54
N ALA A 248 -8.78 -8.07 19.21
CA ALA A 248 -9.03 -8.42 20.61
C ALA A 248 -9.16 -7.22 21.56
N HIS A 249 -8.17 -6.32 21.54
CA HIS A 249 -8.15 -5.16 22.44
C HIS A 249 -9.00 -3.97 21.98
N TYR A 250 -9.64 -4.03 20.81
CA TYR A 250 -10.47 -2.92 20.31
C TYR A 250 -11.81 -2.83 21.05
N GLU A 251 -12.42 -3.97 21.34
CA GLU A 251 -13.61 -4.07 22.19
C GLU A 251 -13.33 -3.54 23.60
N GLN A 252 -12.24 -4.01 24.22
CA GLN A 252 -11.75 -3.55 25.53
C GLN A 252 -11.49 -2.03 25.57
N CYS A 253 -10.84 -1.46 24.54
CA CYS A 253 -10.68 -0.01 24.41
C CYS A 253 -12.02 0.74 24.35
N LEU A 254 -12.98 0.24 23.58
CA LEU A 254 -14.30 0.87 23.46
C LEU A 254 -15.11 0.77 24.76
N SER A 255 -15.04 -0.36 25.48
CA SER A 255 -15.64 -0.49 26.82
C SER A 255 -15.04 0.52 27.80
N LEU A 256 -13.71 0.62 27.91
CA LEU A 256 -13.06 1.58 28.81
C LEU A 256 -13.39 3.05 28.46
N VAL A 257 -13.56 3.38 27.18
CA VAL A 257 -14.02 4.71 26.75
C VAL A 257 -15.49 4.93 27.07
N ALA A 258 -16.36 3.94 26.87
CA ALA A 258 -17.77 4.01 27.27
C ALA A 258 -17.90 4.23 28.78
N ARG A 259 -17.15 3.46 29.59
CA ARG A 259 -17.03 3.60 31.06
C ARG A 259 -16.59 5.00 31.47
N LEU A 260 -15.56 5.55 30.81
CA LEU A 260 -15.06 6.92 31.03
C LEU A 260 -16.14 8.00 30.79
N PHE A 261 -16.97 7.83 29.76
CA PHE A 261 -18.08 8.72 29.44
C PHE A 261 -19.41 8.37 30.14
N LYS A 262 -19.46 7.26 30.90
CA LYS A 262 -20.66 6.68 31.53
C LYS A 262 -21.76 6.32 30.53
N PHE A 263 -21.37 5.81 29.37
CA PHE A 263 -22.28 5.21 28.40
C PHE A 263 -22.59 3.75 28.78
N ASP A 264 -23.75 3.26 28.36
CA ASP A 264 -24.08 1.84 28.46
C ASP A 264 -23.13 1.00 27.57
N GLU A 265 -22.65 -0.12 28.10
CA GLU A 265 -21.72 -1.04 27.43
C GLU A 265 -22.44 -2.24 26.80
N GLY A 266 -23.68 -2.54 27.21
CA GLY A 266 -24.36 -3.82 26.88
C GLY A 266 -24.65 -4.07 25.40
N TRP A 267 -24.64 -3.02 24.57
CA TRP A 267 -24.85 -3.13 23.11
C TRP A 267 -23.56 -3.44 22.33
N LEU A 268 -22.38 -3.19 22.91
CA LEU A 268 -21.12 -3.08 22.20
C LEU A 268 -20.67 -4.41 21.56
N SER A 269 -20.57 -5.47 22.38
CA SER A 269 -20.17 -6.81 21.93
C SER A 269 -21.12 -7.34 20.85
N SER A 270 -22.43 -7.19 21.07
CA SER A 270 -23.48 -7.61 20.13
C SER A 270 -23.37 -6.91 18.77
N ALA A 271 -23.16 -5.59 18.76
CA ALA A 271 -23.01 -4.80 17.54
C ALA A 271 -21.74 -5.17 16.74
N LEU A 272 -20.61 -5.36 17.44
CA LEU A 272 -19.36 -5.80 16.80
C LEU A 272 -19.50 -7.19 16.18
N ILE A 273 -20.11 -8.14 16.90
CA ILE A 273 -20.34 -9.52 16.42
C ILE A 273 -21.25 -9.52 15.18
N GLN A 274 -22.34 -8.75 15.18
CA GLN A 274 -23.28 -8.72 14.08
C GLN A 274 -22.64 -8.20 12.78
N GLY A 275 -21.96 -7.04 12.83
CA GLY A 275 -21.33 -6.46 11.63
C GLY A 275 -20.24 -7.33 10.98
N THR A 276 -19.62 -8.25 11.73
CA THR A 276 -18.67 -9.22 11.18
C THR A 276 -19.38 -10.45 10.59
N ARG A 277 -20.46 -10.92 11.21
CA ARG A 277 -21.31 -11.98 10.63
C ARG A 277 -21.90 -11.55 9.29
N ASP A 278 -22.45 -10.34 9.22
CA ASP A 278 -23.06 -9.80 8.00
C ASP A 278 -22.04 -9.72 6.85
N SER A 279 -20.83 -9.21 7.13
CA SER A 279 -19.76 -9.10 6.13
C SER A 279 -19.17 -10.45 5.68
N MET A 280 -19.24 -11.50 6.50
CA MET A 280 -18.84 -12.86 6.09
C MET A 280 -19.95 -13.52 5.27
N SER A 281 -21.20 -13.42 5.73
CA SER A 281 -22.38 -13.94 5.05
C SER A 281 -22.54 -13.39 3.62
N GLU A 282 -22.41 -12.07 3.43
CA GLU A 282 -22.51 -11.45 2.08
C GLU A 282 -21.37 -11.92 1.14
N ALA A 283 -20.17 -12.17 1.69
CA ALA A 283 -19.01 -12.61 0.91
C ALA A 283 -19.10 -14.08 0.50
N ASP A 284 -19.66 -14.94 1.35
CA ASP A 284 -19.87 -16.36 1.07
C ASP A 284 -21.08 -16.55 0.14
N TRP A 285 -22.19 -15.86 0.37
CA TRP A 285 -23.37 -15.85 -0.54
C TRP A 285 -23.01 -15.38 -1.96
N ALA A 286 -22.11 -14.40 -2.09
CA ALA A 286 -21.59 -13.97 -3.39
C ALA A 286 -20.67 -15.01 -4.06
N LEU A 287 -19.99 -15.88 -3.30
CA LEU A 287 -19.20 -16.99 -3.86
C LEU A 287 -20.08 -18.14 -4.33
N GLU A 288 -21.18 -18.42 -3.62
CA GLU A 288 -22.19 -19.40 -4.03
C GLU A 288 -22.84 -18.99 -5.36
N GLY A 289 -23.32 -17.76 -5.49
CA GLY A 289 -23.90 -17.28 -6.76
C GLY A 289 -22.88 -17.25 -7.91
N LEU A 290 -21.60 -16.94 -7.64
CA LEU A 290 -20.55 -17.06 -8.66
C LEU A 290 -20.31 -18.52 -9.11
N LYS A 291 -20.45 -19.49 -8.20
CA LYS A 291 -20.31 -20.91 -8.51
C LYS A 291 -21.49 -21.43 -9.33
N GLU A 292 -22.72 -21.03 -8.98
CA GLU A 292 -23.93 -21.40 -9.71
C GLU A 292 -23.94 -20.83 -11.13
N PHE A 293 -23.67 -19.53 -11.28
CA PHE A 293 -23.48 -18.89 -12.58
C PHE A 293 -22.44 -19.63 -13.43
N ALA A 294 -21.31 -20.06 -12.84
CA ALA A 294 -20.27 -20.77 -13.59
C ALA A 294 -20.73 -22.13 -14.11
N VAL A 295 -21.54 -22.86 -13.34
CA VAL A 295 -22.14 -24.15 -13.76
C VAL A 295 -23.12 -23.93 -14.91
N GLU A 296 -24.06 -23.00 -14.77
CA GLU A 296 -25.01 -22.65 -15.84
C GLU A 296 -24.29 -22.18 -17.11
N GLN A 297 -23.27 -21.34 -16.98
CA GLN A 297 -22.51 -20.82 -18.10
C GLN A 297 -21.74 -21.92 -18.85
N ILE A 298 -21.26 -22.95 -18.15
CA ILE A 298 -20.66 -24.15 -18.78
C ILE A 298 -21.75 -24.96 -19.51
N GLN A 299 -22.92 -25.16 -18.91
CA GLN A 299 -24.02 -25.91 -19.53
C GLN A 299 -24.57 -25.20 -20.79
N ASN A 300 -24.79 -23.88 -20.71
CA ASN A 300 -25.45 -23.11 -21.77
C ASN A 300 -24.50 -22.67 -22.90
N ALA A 301 -23.26 -22.31 -22.59
CA ALA A 301 -22.32 -21.71 -23.56
C ALA A 301 -20.98 -22.46 -23.69
N GLY A 302 -20.71 -23.44 -22.82
CA GLY A 302 -19.49 -24.24 -22.81
C GLY A 302 -18.26 -23.51 -22.24
N THR A 303 -17.28 -24.30 -21.79
CA THR A 303 -16.03 -23.85 -21.16
C THR A 303 -15.15 -22.91 -22.00
N LYS A 304 -15.46 -22.70 -23.29
CA LYS A 304 -14.72 -21.77 -24.16
C LYS A 304 -15.33 -20.36 -24.24
N ALA A 305 -16.58 -20.20 -23.81
CA ALA A 305 -17.28 -18.92 -23.81
C ALA A 305 -16.54 -17.86 -22.99
N VAL A 306 -16.83 -16.60 -23.30
CA VAL A 306 -16.29 -15.43 -22.58
C VAL A 306 -17.45 -14.58 -22.12
N PHE A 307 -17.48 -14.29 -20.84
CA PHE A 307 -18.46 -13.41 -20.19
C PHE A 307 -17.76 -12.28 -19.44
N PHE A 308 -18.54 -11.32 -18.98
CA PHE A 308 -18.14 -10.11 -18.27
C PHE A 308 -18.91 -10.01 -16.95
N ALA A 309 -18.46 -9.16 -16.03
CA ALA A 309 -19.16 -8.94 -14.77
C ALA A 309 -20.61 -8.43 -14.96
N ALA A 310 -20.92 -7.78 -16.10
CA ALA A 310 -22.28 -7.35 -16.42
C ALA A 310 -23.22 -8.53 -16.71
N ASP A 311 -22.71 -9.62 -17.27
CA ASP A 311 -23.51 -10.81 -17.60
C ASP A 311 -23.88 -11.57 -16.33
N ILE A 312 -22.97 -11.62 -15.35
CA ILE A 312 -23.20 -12.17 -14.00
C ILE A 312 -24.22 -11.32 -13.23
N THR A 313 -24.10 -9.99 -13.28
CA THR A 313 -25.08 -9.08 -12.66
C THR A 313 -26.47 -9.26 -13.25
N MET A 314 -26.59 -9.33 -14.58
CA MET A 314 -27.87 -9.55 -15.26
C MET A 314 -28.48 -10.93 -14.93
N TRP A 315 -27.67 -11.96 -14.72
CA TRP A 315 -28.13 -13.25 -14.22
C TRP A 315 -28.62 -13.17 -12.77
N ALA A 316 -27.85 -12.52 -11.88
CA ALA A 316 -28.20 -12.38 -10.47
C ALA A 316 -29.47 -11.56 -10.25
N GLU A 317 -29.68 -10.50 -11.05
CA GLU A 317 -30.92 -9.71 -11.09
C GLU A 317 -32.16 -10.54 -11.51
N GLY A 318 -31.96 -11.67 -12.19
CA GLY A 318 -33.01 -12.59 -12.64
C GLY A 318 -33.13 -13.90 -11.87
N ASN A 319 -32.29 -14.15 -10.86
CA ASN A 319 -32.30 -15.35 -10.03
C ASN A 319 -32.90 -15.05 -8.65
N GLU A 320 -33.90 -15.83 -8.24
CA GLU A 320 -34.64 -15.61 -6.98
C GLU A 320 -33.74 -15.72 -5.73
N ASP A 321 -32.69 -16.53 -5.77
CA ASP A 321 -31.77 -16.76 -4.64
C ASP A 321 -30.65 -15.70 -4.54
N PHE A 322 -30.47 -14.83 -5.56
CA PHE A 322 -29.36 -13.86 -5.62
C PHE A 322 -29.75 -12.42 -5.96
N MET A 323 -31.02 -12.12 -6.25
CA MET A 323 -31.46 -10.76 -6.62
C MET A 323 -31.20 -9.70 -5.54
N ASP A 324 -31.25 -10.07 -4.26
CA ASP A 324 -30.97 -9.17 -3.13
C ASP A 324 -29.46 -9.05 -2.80
N ASN A 325 -28.60 -9.84 -3.45
CA ASN A 325 -27.16 -9.82 -3.19
C ASN A 325 -26.49 -8.60 -3.85
N GLN A 326 -26.32 -7.52 -3.09
CA GLN A 326 -25.72 -6.25 -3.57
C GLN A 326 -24.31 -6.38 -4.14
N GLN A 327 -23.58 -7.46 -3.84
CA GLN A 327 -22.26 -7.71 -4.41
C GLN A 327 -22.37 -8.23 -5.85
N LEU A 328 -23.34 -9.10 -6.13
CA LEU A 328 -23.61 -9.69 -7.45
C LEU A 328 -24.38 -8.73 -8.36
N THR A 329 -25.44 -8.08 -7.84
CA THR A 329 -26.30 -7.17 -8.62
C THR A 329 -25.69 -5.79 -8.91
N ASN A 330 -24.43 -5.55 -8.50
CA ASN A 330 -23.73 -4.31 -8.84
C ASN A 330 -22.42 -4.56 -9.60
N VAL A 331 -22.47 -4.35 -10.92
CA VAL A 331 -21.34 -4.54 -11.86
C VAL A 331 -20.01 -3.92 -11.37
N ARG A 332 -20.05 -2.76 -10.70
CA ARG A 332 -18.85 -2.06 -10.22
C ARG A 332 -18.32 -2.64 -8.90
N ARG A 333 -19.19 -3.13 -8.02
CA ARG A 333 -18.81 -3.88 -6.81
C ARG A 333 -18.26 -5.25 -7.19
N LEU A 334 -19.02 -6.03 -7.96
CA LEU A 334 -18.61 -7.33 -8.50
C LEU A 334 -17.27 -7.27 -9.24
N GLY A 335 -17.13 -6.31 -10.15
CA GLY A 335 -15.90 -6.09 -10.90
C GLY A 335 -14.70 -5.63 -10.04
N ARG A 336 -14.88 -5.18 -8.80
CA ARG A 336 -13.78 -5.02 -7.82
C ARG A 336 -13.51 -6.35 -7.10
N TYR A 337 -14.56 -7.00 -6.60
CA TYR A 337 -14.49 -8.27 -5.87
C TYR A 337 -13.78 -9.38 -6.67
N MET A 338 -14.13 -9.55 -7.95
CA MET A 338 -13.47 -10.52 -8.82
C MET A 338 -11.97 -10.26 -9.03
N ARG A 339 -11.54 -8.99 -8.97
CA ARG A 339 -10.12 -8.63 -9.11
C ARG A 339 -9.33 -8.86 -7.83
N SER A 340 -9.91 -8.64 -6.65
CA SER A 340 -9.25 -8.89 -5.36
C SER A 340 -9.21 -10.38 -5.03
N HIS A 341 -10.28 -11.13 -5.32
CA HIS A 341 -10.44 -12.53 -4.88
C HIS A 341 -10.23 -13.57 -5.99
N LYS A 342 -9.60 -13.18 -7.11
CA LYS A 342 -9.34 -14.01 -8.31
C LYS A 342 -8.85 -15.45 -8.05
N ASN A 343 -8.08 -15.70 -6.99
CA ASN A 343 -7.56 -17.02 -6.68
C ASN A 343 -8.65 -17.90 -6.05
N ILE A 344 -9.39 -17.35 -5.07
CA ILE A 344 -10.49 -18.02 -4.37
C ILE A 344 -11.63 -18.32 -5.35
N ILE A 345 -11.97 -17.33 -6.18
CA ILE A 345 -13.01 -17.48 -7.23
C ILE A 345 -12.63 -18.55 -8.25
N LEU A 346 -11.34 -18.65 -8.63
CA LEU A 346 -10.87 -19.72 -9.51
C LEU A 346 -10.96 -21.11 -8.85
N THR A 347 -10.58 -21.23 -7.56
CA THR A 347 -10.60 -22.52 -6.86
C THR A 347 -11.99 -22.99 -6.44
N THR A 348 -12.91 -22.06 -6.14
CA THR A 348 -14.21 -22.38 -5.55
C THR A 348 -15.36 -22.33 -6.57
N ALA A 349 -15.29 -21.41 -7.53
CA ALA A 349 -16.31 -21.19 -8.56
C ALA A 349 -15.82 -21.48 -9.99
N GLY A 350 -14.55 -21.85 -10.20
CA GLY A 350 -14.02 -22.19 -11.53
C GLY A 350 -13.87 -20.99 -12.49
N ILE A 351 -14.03 -19.75 -12.03
CA ILE A 351 -14.00 -18.58 -12.92
C ILE A 351 -12.57 -18.02 -13.06
N ARG A 352 -12.04 -18.07 -14.29
CA ARG A 352 -10.71 -17.57 -14.67
C ARG A 352 -10.78 -16.20 -15.35
N ASP A 353 -9.97 -15.25 -14.89
CA ASP A 353 -9.70 -13.95 -15.54
C ASP A 353 -8.83 -14.14 -16.79
N ILE A 354 -9.33 -13.74 -17.96
CA ILE A 354 -8.62 -13.85 -19.25
C ILE A 354 -8.10 -12.51 -19.78
N GLY A 355 -8.13 -11.45 -18.97
CA GLY A 355 -7.63 -10.12 -19.32
C GLY A 355 -8.65 -9.24 -20.04
N ILE A 356 -8.15 -8.21 -20.74
CA ILE A 356 -8.98 -7.16 -21.34
C ILE A 356 -9.30 -7.49 -22.81
N ARG A 357 -10.59 -7.42 -23.16
CA ARG A 357 -11.11 -7.48 -24.54
C ARG A 357 -12.08 -6.32 -24.74
N GLY A 358 -11.86 -5.49 -25.76
CA GLY A 358 -12.81 -4.42 -26.14
C GLY A 358 -13.20 -3.49 -24.98
N ASN A 359 -12.21 -2.95 -24.25
CA ASN A 359 -12.38 -2.14 -23.02
C ASN A 359 -13.04 -2.83 -21.80
N ARG A 360 -13.46 -4.10 -21.88
CA ARG A 360 -14.02 -4.86 -20.75
C ARG A 360 -13.05 -5.97 -20.31
N ARG A 361 -13.06 -6.34 -19.03
CA ARG A 361 -12.31 -7.50 -18.53
C ARG A 361 -13.18 -8.75 -18.69
N GLY A 362 -12.71 -9.68 -19.51
CA GLY A 362 -13.40 -10.94 -19.77
C GLY A 362 -12.98 -12.03 -18.79
N TYR A 363 -13.92 -12.95 -18.55
CA TYR A 363 -13.76 -14.14 -17.73
C TYR A 363 -14.22 -15.38 -18.49
N ARG A 364 -13.89 -16.55 -17.97
CA ARG A 364 -14.26 -17.87 -18.49
C ARG A 364 -14.52 -18.82 -17.32
N ALA A 365 -15.51 -19.69 -17.45
CA ALA A 365 -15.79 -20.75 -16.49
C ALA A 365 -15.08 -22.04 -16.92
N GLU A 366 -14.52 -22.74 -15.95
CA GLU A 366 -13.81 -24.00 -16.08
C GLU A 366 -14.35 -24.97 -15.02
N GLU A 367 -14.37 -26.27 -15.32
CA GLU A 367 -14.81 -27.29 -14.36
C GLU A 367 -13.84 -27.35 -13.17
N VAL A 368 -14.39 -27.36 -11.95
CA VAL A 368 -13.62 -27.53 -10.72
C VAL A 368 -13.56 -29.04 -10.41
N GLU A 369 -12.36 -29.62 -10.49
CA GLU A 369 -12.12 -31.01 -10.08
C GLU A 369 -12.40 -31.15 -8.57
N GLY A 370 -13.60 -31.63 -8.22
CA GLY A 370 -14.03 -31.83 -6.83
C GLY A 370 -15.54 -31.95 -6.59
N SER A 371 -16.40 -31.48 -7.49
CA SER A 371 -17.86 -31.55 -7.32
C SER A 371 -18.49 -32.81 -7.92
N SER A 372 -17.98 -33.98 -7.53
CA SER A 372 -18.49 -35.31 -7.99
C SER A 372 -18.76 -36.29 -6.83
N GLU A 373 -19.02 -35.77 -5.62
CA GLU A 373 -19.49 -36.54 -4.47
C GLU A 373 -20.53 -35.75 -3.67
N GLN A 374 -21.80 -35.77 -4.13
CA GLN A 374 -23.03 -35.64 -3.31
C GLN A 374 -24.28 -35.66 -4.21
N GLN A 375 -24.59 -36.82 -4.78
CA GLN A 375 -25.95 -37.22 -5.12
C GLN A 375 -26.13 -38.67 -4.62
N GLN A 376 -26.93 -38.81 -3.56
CA GLN A 376 -27.60 -40.07 -3.15
C GLN A 376 -29.07 -39.95 -3.53
#